data_AF-A0A0F4LB34-F1
#
_entry.id   AF-A0A0F4LB34-F1
#
_cell.length_a   1.000
_cell.length_b   1.000
_cell.length_c   1.000
_cell.angle_alpha   90.00
_cell.angle_beta   90.00
_cell.angle_gamma   90.00
#
_symmetry.space_group_name_H-M   'P 1'
#
loop_
_entity.id
_entity.type
_entity.pdbx_description
1 polymer ?
#
loop_
_entity_poly.entity_id
_entity_poly.type
_entity_poly.pdbx_seq_one_letter_code
_entity_poly.pdbx_strand_id
1 'polypeptide(L)' 'MKYIKKPIPVEAFQTKKPVDIKTNEGIMHANVGDWILTGIDGEKWPVKKDIFEKTYEKYKE' A
#
# COMPACT_ATOMS: atom_id res chain seq x y z
N MET A 1 8.56 -29.17 -2.83
CA MET A 1 7.68 -28.87 -1.68
C MET A 1 6.85 -27.63 -1.98
N LYS A 2 5.62 -27.53 -1.49
CA LYS A 2 4.75 -26.35 -1.68
C LYS A 2 4.79 -25.47 -0.42
N TYR A 3 4.79 -24.15 -0.60
CA TYR A 3 4.86 -23.15 0.47
C TYR A 3 3.77 -22.09 0.27
N ILE A 4 3.35 -21.42 1.34
CA ILE A 4 2.40 -20.29 1.33
C ILE A 4 3.09 -19.01 1.83
N LYS A 5 2.65 -17.83 1.34
CA LYS A 5 3.19 -16.53 1.78
C LYS A 5 2.70 -16.21 3.19
N LYS A 6 3.57 -15.64 4.03
CA LYS A 6 3.18 -15.13 5.35
C LYS A 6 2.21 -13.94 5.21
N PRO A 7 1.11 -13.88 5.97
CA PRO A 7 0.17 -12.75 5.97
C PRO A 7 0.72 -11.63 6.86
N ILE A 8 1.57 -10.78 6.30
CA ILE A 8 2.20 -9.68 7.03
C ILE A 8 1.29 -8.44 6.93
N PRO A 9 0.86 -7.84 8.05
CA PRO A 9 0.07 -6.61 8.02
C PRO A 9 0.92 -5.44 7.49
N VAL A 10 0.24 -4.47 6.89
CA VAL A 10 0.85 -3.23 6.39
C VAL A 10 0.08 -2.04 6.95
N GLU A 11 0.77 -0.93 7.15
CA GLU A 11 0.09 0.34 7.42
C GLU A 11 -0.40 0.94 6.10
N ALA A 12 -1.56 1.58 6.12
CA ALA A 12 -2.12 2.22 4.94
C ALA A 12 -2.87 3.50 5.30
N PHE A 13 -2.71 4.54 4.50
CA PHE A 13 -3.54 5.75 4.58
C PHE A 13 -4.04 6.17 3.19
N GLN A 14 -5.25 6.72 3.15
CA GLN A 14 -5.83 7.23 1.91
C GLN A 14 -5.45 8.69 1.69
N THR A 15 -5.00 9.02 0.48
CA THR A 15 -4.61 10.37 0.10
C THR A 15 -5.84 11.29 -0.02
N LYS A 16 -5.71 12.52 0.48
CA LYS A 16 -6.75 13.58 0.35
C LYS A 16 -6.43 14.60 -0.73
N LYS A 17 -5.22 14.57 -1.26
CA LYS A 17 -4.70 15.42 -2.34
C LYS A 17 -3.71 14.60 -3.16
N PRO A 18 -3.43 14.95 -4.42
CA PRO A 18 -2.38 14.31 -5.18
C PRO A 18 -1.03 14.46 -4.45
N VAL A 19 -0.23 13.41 -4.45
CA VAL A 19 1.07 13.39 -3.76
C VAL A 19 2.08 12.57 -4.55
N ASP A 20 3.29 13.11 -4.67
CA ASP A 20 4.44 12.37 -5.13
C ASP A 20 5.17 11.78 -3.93
N ILE A 21 5.41 10.46 -3.96
CA ILE A 21 6.11 9.75 -2.90
C ILE A 21 7.39 9.13 -3.45
N LYS A 22 8.45 9.15 -2.64
CA LYS A 22 9.67 8.40 -2.93
C LYS A 22 9.45 6.94 -2.57
N THR A 23 9.63 6.06 -3.54
CA THR A 23 9.58 4.61 -3.40
C THR A 23 10.94 4.02 -3.75
N ASN A 24 11.10 2.70 -3.58
CA ASN A 24 12.32 2.00 -3.99
C ASN A 24 12.52 1.97 -5.51
N GLU A 25 11.45 2.17 -6.28
CA GLU A 25 11.46 2.21 -7.74
C GLU A 25 11.59 3.65 -8.30
N GLY A 26 11.72 4.64 -7.41
CA GLY A 26 11.78 6.06 -7.76
C GLY A 26 10.57 6.85 -7.25
N ILE A 27 10.38 8.05 -7.78
CA ILE A 27 9.24 8.89 -7.40
C ILE A 27 7.99 8.37 -8.11
N MET A 28 6.95 8.09 -7.34
CA MET A 28 5.65 7.67 -7.86
C MET A 28 4.57 8.68 -7.50
N HIS A 29 3.64 8.91 -8.42
CA HIS A 29 2.50 9.79 -8.24
C HIS A 29 1.28 9.02 -7.74
N ALA A 30 0.60 9.55 -6.73
CA ALA A 30 -0.68 9.07 -6.23
C ALA A 30 -1.75 10.16 -6.39
N ASN A 31 -2.91 9.79 -6.93
CA ASN A 31 -4.06 10.69 -7.06
C ASN A 31 -4.84 10.78 -5.75
N VAL A 32 -5.82 11.69 -5.68
CA VAL A 32 -6.77 11.74 -4.57
C VAL A 32 -7.54 10.43 -4.47
N GLY A 33 -7.60 9.86 -3.27
CA GLY A 33 -8.34 8.63 -2.99
C GLY A 33 -7.52 7.34 -3.18
N ASP A 34 -6.33 7.44 -3.77
CA ASP A 34 -5.37 6.33 -3.77
C ASP A 34 -4.86 6.08 -2.34
N TRP A 35 -4.35 4.88 -2.11
CA TRP A 35 -3.78 4.47 -0.83
C TRP A 35 -2.27 4.48 -0.91
N ILE A 36 -1.62 5.01 0.13
CA ILE A 36 -0.18 4.82 0.33
C ILE A 36 -0.01 3.73 1.38
N LEU A 37 0.69 2.68 1.02
CA LEU A 37 1.02 1.57 1.90
C LEU A 37 2.44 1.73 2.41
N THR A 38 2.67 1.31 3.65
CA THR A 38 4.01 1.17 4.25
C THR A 38 4.18 -0.27 4.70
N GLY A 39 5.20 -0.94 4.14
CA GLY A 39 5.57 -2.29 4.54
C GLY A 39 6.42 -2.32 5.81
N ILE A 40 6.80 -3.52 6.23
CA ILE A 40 7.48 -3.74 7.53
C ILE A 40 8.88 -3.14 7.59
N ASP A 41 9.54 -2.98 6.45
CA ASP A 41 10.89 -2.41 6.35
C ASP A 41 10.83 -0.91 6.03
N GLY A 42 9.64 -0.30 6.10
CA GLY A 42 9.41 1.12 5.84
C GLY A 42 9.29 1.48 4.35
N GLU A 43 9.29 0.48 3.46
CA GLU A 43 9.10 0.65 2.04
C GLU A 43 7.67 1.13 1.74
N LYS A 44 7.54 2.06 0.78
CA LYS A 44 6.26 2.73 0.47
C LYS A 44 5.91 2.59 -0.99
N TRP A 45 4.62 2.42 -1.27
CA TRP A 45 4.09 2.37 -2.63
C TRP A 45 2.63 2.84 -2.68
N PRO A 46 2.20 3.46 -3.79
CA PRO A 46 0.80 3.82 -3.99
C PRO A 46 0.01 2.64 -4.57
N VAL A 47 -1.25 2.52 -4.17
CA VAL A 47 -2.22 1.54 -4.67
C VAL A 47 -3.53 2.25 -4.98
N LYS A 48 -4.10 2.01 -6.14
CA LYS A 48 -5.41 2.59 -6.50
C LYS A 48 -6.50 2.11 -5.55
N LYS A 49 -7.48 2.97 -5.27
CA LYS A 49 -8.60 2.67 -4.36
C LYS A 49 -9.28 1.33 -4.66
N ASP A 50 -9.63 1.11 -5.93
CA ASP A 50 -10.36 -0.08 -6.37
C ASP A 50 -9.52 -1.37 -6.28
N ILE A 51 -8.19 -1.25 -6.40
CA ILE A 51 -7.27 -2.36 -6.17
C ILE A 51 -7.16 -2.62 -4.66
N PHE A 52 -6.97 -1.56 -3.87
CA PHE A 52 -6.81 -1.68 -2.43
C PHE A 52 -7.99 -2.40 -1.78
N GLU A 53 -9.21 -1.98 -2.10
CA GLU A 53 -10.46 -2.58 -1.58
C GLU A 53 -10.67 -4.05 -2.00
N LYS A 54 -10.01 -4.51 -3.07
CA LYS A 54 -10.07 -5.90 -3.54
C LYS A 54 -8.99 -6.78 -2.93
N THR A 55 -7.85 -6.21 -2.56
CA THR A 55 -6.65 -6.98 -2.17
C THR A 55 -6.27 -6.84 -0.71
N TYR A 56 -6.83 -5.86 0.01
CA TYR A 56 -6.56 -5.62 1.42
C TYR A 56 -7.86 -5.65 2.22
N GLU A 57 -7.77 -6.21 3.43
CA GLU A 57 -8.84 -6.19 4.41
C GLU A 57 -8.35 -5.58 5.72
N LYS A 58 -9.28 -5.15 6.57
CA LYS A 58 -8.92 -4.68 7.91
C LYS A 58 -8.28 -5.82 8.68
N TYR A 59 -7.07 -5.57 9.17
CA TYR A 59 -6.41 -6.48 10.10
C TYR A 59 -7.28 -6.61 11.36
N LYS A 60 -7.57 -7.85 11.75
CA LYS A 60 -8.21 -8.17 13.03
C LYS A 60 -7.11 -8.74 13.92
N GLU A 61 -6.92 -8.13 15.08
CA GLU A 61 -5.97 -8.59 16.10
C GLU A 61 -6.32 -9.99 16.62
#